data_AF-A0AAV0NTH2-F1
#
_entry.id   AF-A0AAV0NTH2-F1
#
_cell.length_a   1.000
_cell.length_b   1.000
_cell.length_c   1.000
_cell.angle_alpha   90.00
_cell.angle_beta   90.00
_cell.angle_gamma   90.00
#
_symmetry.space_group_name_H-M   'P 1'
#
loop_
_entity.id
_entity.type
_entity.pdbx_description
1 polymer ?
#
loop_
_entity_poly.entity_id
_entity_poly.type
_entity_poly.pdbx_seq_one_letter_code
_entity_poly.pdbx_strand_id
1 'polypeptide(L)'
;MGWNYPGISLEEMVKLIKGFVDILLLASGYLSTGLLADWDSHNIKKAFQWASFFQNVLTDMSSTDDYQDSVKELKAALCHLKSDISFPEGLASISYASLLHAKDFVLEHLCGCLPLRNLHLRALLLAMVEVDLEKLPGAEHDRLNAYLNKLQLQNALGTSSAQILTTPTTKIRECSSGDLTNLTIEACLARQSTVLSISKVEEGLAILSDACGLSSQTDSTSLLLEKQKHSRVQMSSGYAQYFELQKQVCFTT
;
A
#
# COMPACT_ATOMS: atom_id res chain seq x y z
N MET A 1 -4.00 26.82 23.62
CA MET A 1 -4.37 25.44 23.26
C MET A 1 -5.88 25.40 23.17
N GLY A 2 -6.40 25.30 21.94
CA GLY A 2 -7.80 25.06 21.60
C GLY A 2 -8.16 23.58 21.52
N TRP A 3 -7.21 22.66 21.80
CA TRP A 3 -7.52 21.24 21.99
C TRP A 3 -8.56 21.04 23.09
N ASN A 4 -9.66 20.42 22.72
CA ASN A 4 -10.82 20.18 23.58
C ASN A 4 -11.42 18.77 23.41
N TYR A 5 -10.74 17.87 22.69
CA TYR A 5 -11.18 16.48 22.58
C TYR A 5 -10.83 15.69 23.85
N PRO A 6 -11.82 15.05 24.51
CA PRO A 6 -11.62 14.45 25.83
C PRO A 6 -10.95 13.07 25.81
N GLY A 7 -10.99 12.37 24.68
CA GLY A 7 -10.54 10.97 24.61
C GLY A 7 -9.02 10.77 24.57
N ILE A 8 -8.26 11.78 24.15
CA ILE A 8 -6.80 11.74 24.00
C ILE A 8 -6.23 13.16 23.93
N SER A 9 -5.04 13.38 24.47
CA SER A 9 -4.34 14.66 24.31
C SER A 9 -3.74 14.83 22.90
N LEU A 10 -3.52 16.07 22.46
CA LEU A 10 -2.84 16.33 21.18
C LEU A 10 -1.43 15.67 21.13
N GLU A 11 -0.69 15.72 22.23
CA GLU A 11 0.66 15.14 22.31
C GLU A 11 0.64 13.62 22.12
N GLU A 12 -0.29 12.92 22.80
CA GLU A 12 -0.48 11.48 22.65
C GLU A 12 -0.96 11.12 21.24
N MET A 13 -1.88 11.91 20.66
CA MET A 13 -2.35 11.70 19.29
C MET A 13 -1.18 11.78 18.29
N VAL A 14 -0.30 12.77 18.42
CA VAL A 14 0.90 12.90 17.57
C VAL A 14 1.87 11.72 17.77
N LYS A 15 2.05 11.24 19.01
CA LYS A 15 2.87 10.03 19.29
C LYS A 15 2.30 8.79 18.61
N LEU A 16 0.97 8.60 18.66
CA LEU A 16 0.32 7.50 17.96
C LEU A 16 0.45 7.64 16.44
N ILE A 17 0.32 8.85 15.89
CA ILE A 17 0.54 9.06 14.45
C ILE A 17 1.95 8.68 14.04
N LYS A 18 2.98 9.03 14.83
CA LYS A 18 4.36 8.61 14.57
C LYS A 18 4.51 7.09 14.54
N GLY A 19 3.98 6.40 15.55
CA GLY A 19 4.00 4.92 15.56
C GLY A 19 3.23 4.31 14.38
N PHE A 20 2.16 4.96 13.91
CA PHE A 20 1.42 4.51 12.75
C PHE A 20 2.21 4.68 11.45
N VAL A 21 2.93 5.79 11.32
CA VAL A 21 3.88 6.03 10.22
C VAL A 21 4.95 4.94 10.19
N ASP A 22 5.48 4.54 11.34
CA ASP A 22 6.45 3.44 11.43
C ASP A 22 5.85 2.09 10.98
N ILE A 23 4.61 1.80 11.39
CA ILE A 23 3.86 0.61 10.94
C ILE A 23 3.72 0.62 9.41
N LEU A 24 3.36 1.76 8.82
CA LEU A 24 3.17 1.92 7.38
C LEU A 24 4.50 1.80 6.60
N LEU A 25 5.58 2.33 7.17
CA LEU A 25 6.92 2.17 6.62
C LEU A 25 7.30 0.68 6.59
N LEU A 26 7.08 -0.06 7.67
CA LEU A 26 7.31 -1.51 7.70
C LEU A 26 6.38 -2.27 6.75
N ALA A 27 5.16 -1.76 6.57
CA ALA A 27 4.19 -2.32 5.65
C ALA A 27 4.57 -2.12 4.19
N SER A 28 5.62 -1.34 3.86
CA SER A 28 6.22 -1.26 2.52
C SER A 28 7.13 -2.44 2.16
N GLY A 29 7.36 -3.36 3.10
CA GLY A 29 7.93 -4.68 2.85
C GLY A 29 9.40 -4.83 3.22
N TYR A 30 10.06 -3.76 3.66
CA TYR A 30 11.47 -3.79 4.09
C TYR A 30 11.67 -3.12 5.44
N LEU A 31 12.56 -3.71 6.24
CA LEU A 31 13.10 -3.11 7.45
C LEU A 31 14.21 -2.11 7.08
N SER A 32 14.57 -1.23 8.01
CA SER A 32 15.71 -0.31 7.85
C SER A 32 17.05 -1.03 7.60
N THR A 33 17.16 -2.31 7.97
CA THR A 33 18.31 -3.18 7.69
C THR A 33 18.37 -3.66 6.24
N GLY A 34 17.36 -3.38 5.41
CA GLY A 34 17.21 -3.92 4.05
C GLY A 34 16.68 -5.35 4.00
N LEU A 35 16.43 -5.97 5.17
CA LEU A 35 15.75 -7.26 5.25
C LEU A 35 14.27 -7.10 4.95
N LEU A 36 13.63 -8.16 4.47
CA LEU A 36 12.19 -8.17 4.30
C LEU A 36 11.49 -8.04 5.66
N ALA A 37 10.50 -7.16 5.72
CA ALA A 37 9.59 -7.11 6.85
C ALA A 37 8.80 -8.42 6.90
N ASP A 38 8.72 -9.01 8.09
CA ASP A 38 7.91 -10.20 8.32
C ASP A 38 6.57 -9.79 8.92
N TRP A 39 5.49 -10.18 8.25
CA TRP A 39 4.12 -9.85 8.61
C TRP A 39 3.35 -11.15 8.80
N ASP A 40 3.06 -11.46 10.06
CA ASP A 40 2.12 -12.51 10.44
C ASP A 40 0.70 -11.94 10.58
N SER A 41 -0.30 -12.82 10.72
CA SER A 41 -1.69 -12.39 10.85
C SER A 41 -1.89 -11.50 12.07
N HIS A 42 -1.18 -11.78 13.17
CA HIS A 42 -1.30 -11.01 14.41
C HIS A 42 -0.84 -9.55 14.28
N ASN A 43 0.32 -9.31 13.68
CA ASN A 43 0.83 -7.95 13.48
C ASN A 43 0.02 -7.19 12.43
N ILE A 44 -0.47 -7.89 11.40
CA ILE A 44 -1.42 -7.30 10.44
C ILE A 44 -2.70 -6.86 11.16
N LYS A 45 -3.28 -7.69 12.02
CA LYS A 45 -4.46 -7.33 12.84
C LYS A 45 -4.21 -6.09 13.69
N LYS A 46 -3.06 -6.01 14.34
CA LYS A 46 -2.67 -4.82 15.12
C LYS A 46 -2.59 -3.57 14.24
N ALA A 47 -2.04 -3.65 13.03
CA ALA A 47 -2.05 -2.52 12.09
C ALA A 47 -3.48 -2.06 11.77
N PHE A 48 -4.41 -2.98 11.57
CA PHE A 48 -5.83 -2.64 11.38
C PHE A 48 -6.54 -2.12 12.63
N GLN A 49 -6.13 -2.54 13.82
CA GLN A 49 -6.63 -1.98 15.08
C GLN A 49 -6.19 -0.52 15.24
N TRP A 50 -4.93 -0.22 14.92
CA TRP A 50 -4.41 1.15 14.88
C TRP A 50 -5.18 2.01 13.86
N ALA A 51 -5.34 1.49 12.63
CA ALA A 51 -6.14 2.18 11.62
C ALA A 51 -7.58 2.43 12.08
N SER A 52 -8.22 1.43 12.70
CA SER A 52 -9.58 1.56 13.23
C SER A 52 -9.68 2.60 14.33
N PHE A 53 -8.68 2.67 15.22
CA PHE A 53 -8.59 3.70 16.25
C PHE A 53 -8.60 5.10 15.63
N PHE A 54 -7.74 5.38 14.65
CA PHE A 54 -7.71 6.69 13.99
C PHE A 54 -9.03 7.02 13.31
N GLN A 55 -9.58 6.08 12.53
CA GLN A 55 -10.86 6.30 11.86
C GLN A 55 -11.97 6.65 12.86
N ASN A 56 -12.08 5.91 13.95
CA ASN A 56 -13.11 6.14 14.96
C ASN A 56 -12.95 7.51 15.62
N VAL A 57 -11.74 7.84 16.10
CA VAL A 57 -11.49 9.11 16.79
C VAL A 57 -11.66 10.30 15.86
N LEU A 58 -11.16 10.23 14.63
CA LEU A 58 -11.25 11.33 13.67
C LEU A 58 -12.67 11.51 13.15
N THR A 59 -13.42 10.42 12.97
CA THR A 59 -14.84 10.49 12.61
C THR A 59 -15.63 11.16 13.73
N ASP A 60 -15.40 10.75 14.99
CA ASP A 60 -16.02 11.35 16.17
C ASP A 60 -15.71 12.85 16.27
N MET A 61 -14.43 13.25 16.14
CA MET A 61 -14.01 14.65 16.07
C MET A 61 -14.68 15.43 14.93
N SER A 62 -14.96 14.79 13.80
CA SER A 62 -15.55 15.45 12.62
C SER A 62 -17.07 15.52 12.67
N SER A 63 -17.70 14.67 13.48
CA SER A 63 -19.16 14.54 13.59
C SER A 63 -19.81 15.64 14.41
N THR A 64 -19.04 16.28 15.30
CA THR A 64 -19.52 17.28 16.25
C THR A 64 -18.81 18.60 16.03
N ASP A 65 -19.57 19.70 15.98
CA ASP A 65 -19.00 21.05 15.82
C ASP A 65 -18.14 21.47 17.01
N ASP A 66 -18.34 20.84 18.16
CA ASP A 66 -17.61 21.10 19.40
C ASP A 66 -16.10 20.87 19.26
N TYR A 67 -15.65 19.99 18.36
CA TYR A 67 -14.23 19.61 18.25
C TYR A 67 -13.49 20.26 17.07
N GLN A 68 -14.09 21.26 16.40
CA GLN A 68 -13.47 21.90 15.24
C GLN A 68 -12.09 22.51 15.54
N ASP A 69 -11.87 23.03 16.75
CA ASP A 69 -10.56 23.56 17.14
C ASP A 69 -9.54 22.44 17.37
N SER A 70 -9.94 21.29 17.92
CA SER A 70 -9.09 20.08 17.98
C SER A 70 -8.71 19.58 16.59
N VAL A 71 -9.65 19.58 15.63
CA VAL A 71 -9.38 19.19 14.23
C VAL A 71 -8.37 20.14 13.57
N LYS A 72 -8.51 21.45 13.78
CA LYS A 72 -7.55 22.45 13.25
C LYS A 72 -6.17 22.27 13.88
N GLU A 73 -6.09 22.08 15.19
CA GLU A 73 -4.82 21.85 15.87
C GLU A 73 -4.16 20.55 15.43
N LEU A 74 -4.91 19.47 15.22
CA LEU A 74 -4.36 18.23 14.69
C LEU A 74 -3.81 18.39 13.28
N LYS A 75 -4.53 19.10 12.40
CA LYS A 75 -4.05 19.42 11.05
C LYS A 75 -2.76 20.24 11.08
N ALA A 76 -2.67 21.22 11.97
CA ALA A 76 -1.45 22.00 12.16
C ALA A 76 -0.30 21.14 12.68
N ALA A 77 -0.55 20.29 13.68
CA ALA A 77 0.44 19.36 14.22
C ALA A 77 0.95 18.36 13.17
N LEU A 78 0.08 17.87 12.28
CA LEU A 78 0.47 17.04 11.13
C LEU A 78 1.38 17.80 10.15
N CYS A 79 1.11 19.07 9.85
CA CYS A 79 1.98 19.88 9.01
C CYS A 79 3.37 20.07 9.65
N HIS A 80 3.41 20.31 10.96
CA HIS A 80 4.67 20.38 11.71
C HIS A 80 5.43 19.05 11.69
N LEU A 81 4.72 17.94 11.89
CA LEU A 81 5.31 16.59 11.87
C LEU A 81 5.97 16.28 10.52
N LYS A 82 5.31 16.65 9.42
CA LYS A 82 5.81 16.42 8.05
C LYS A 82 6.96 17.33 7.65
N SER A 83 7.14 18.44 8.36
CA SER A 83 8.24 19.39 8.12
C SER A 83 9.54 18.92 8.78
N ASP A 84 9.50 17.87 9.59
CA ASP A 84 10.68 17.25 10.19
C ASP A 84 11.49 16.49 9.12
N ILE A 85 12.81 16.67 9.14
CA ILE A 85 13.74 16.03 8.20
C ILE A 85 13.70 14.50 8.36
N SER A 86 13.36 13.99 9.55
CA SER A 86 13.23 12.54 9.77
C SER A 86 11.92 11.95 9.26
N PHE A 87 10.99 12.75 8.76
CA PHE A 87 9.70 12.25 8.29
C PHE A 87 9.87 11.54 6.94
N PRO A 88 9.39 10.30 6.79
CA PRO A 88 9.60 9.54 5.55
C PRO A 88 8.89 10.19 4.36
N GLU A 89 9.66 10.55 3.33
CA GLU A 89 9.16 11.21 2.11
C GLU A 89 8.05 10.41 1.41
N GLY A 90 8.16 9.08 1.41
CA GLY A 90 7.14 8.18 0.84
C GLY A 90 5.78 8.25 1.55
N LEU A 91 5.71 8.85 2.73
CA LEU A 91 4.48 9.05 3.51
C LEU A 91 4.11 10.52 3.62
N ALA A 92 4.73 11.41 2.83
CA ALA A 92 4.43 12.84 2.79
C ALA A 92 2.97 13.12 2.36
N SER A 93 2.25 12.14 1.82
CA SER A 93 0.81 12.24 1.52
C SER A 93 -0.09 12.09 2.75
N ILE A 94 0.45 11.68 3.92
CA ILE A 94 -0.35 11.57 5.14
C ILE A 94 -0.94 12.93 5.51
N SER A 95 -2.24 12.92 5.76
CA SER A 95 -3.06 14.06 6.10
C SER A 95 -4.18 13.62 7.02
N TYR A 96 -4.95 14.58 7.55
CA TYR A 96 -6.17 14.28 8.29
C TYR A 96 -7.13 13.39 7.48
N ALA A 97 -7.29 13.68 6.18
CA ALA A 97 -8.13 12.89 5.30
C ALA A 97 -7.58 11.46 5.09
N SER A 98 -6.25 11.33 4.96
CA SER A 98 -5.60 10.01 4.83
C SER A 98 -5.81 9.17 6.09
N LEU A 99 -5.74 9.78 7.28
CA LEU A 99 -6.00 9.08 8.55
C LEU A 99 -7.47 8.73 8.75
N LEU A 100 -8.40 9.52 8.21
CA LEU A 100 -9.82 9.15 8.15
C LEU A 100 -10.07 7.90 7.28
N HIS A 101 -9.16 7.64 6.34
CA HIS A 101 -9.12 6.44 5.49
C HIS A 101 -7.97 5.49 5.87
N ALA A 102 -7.55 5.46 7.14
CA ALA A 102 -6.35 4.73 7.56
C ALA A 102 -6.36 3.23 7.22
N LYS A 103 -7.52 2.56 7.17
CA LYS A 103 -7.61 1.13 6.80
C LYS A 103 -7.23 0.91 5.34
N ASP A 104 -7.67 1.81 4.46
CA ASP A 104 -7.35 1.75 3.03
C ASP A 104 -5.84 1.95 2.85
N PHE A 105 -5.25 2.86 3.62
CA PHE A 105 -3.81 3.12 3.60
C PHE A 105 -2.99 1.91 4.07
N VAL A 106 -3.39 1.23 5.15
CA VAL A 106 -2.73 -0.02 5.60
C VAL A 106 -2.83 -1.10 4.52
N LEU A 107 -4.00 -1.27 3.90
CA LEU A 107 -4.18 -2.25 2.82
C LEU A 107 -3.32 -1.94 1.61
N GLU A 108 -3.28 -0.68 1.19
CA GLU A 108 -2.48 -0.23 0.06
C GLU A 108 -0.99 -0.54 0.30
N HIS A 109 -0.47 -0.31 1.49
CA HIS A 109 0.93 -0.58 1.80
C HIS A 109 1.21 -2.09 1.88
N LEU A 110 0.38 -2.85 2.61
CA LEU A 110 0.54 -4.30 2.75
C LEU A 110 0.37 -5.04 1.41
N CYS A 111 -0.50 -4.56 0.52
CA CYS A 111 -0.69 -5.12 -0.81
C CYS A 111 0.27 -4.51 -1.85
N GLY A 112 0.83 -3.33 -1.61
CA GLY A 112 1.69 -2.60 -2.56
C GLY A 112 3.12 -3.15 -2.63
N CYS A 113 3.60 -3.79 -1.57
CA CYS A 113 4.95 -4.38 -1.49
C CYS A 113 5.35 -5.24 -2.68
N LEU A 114 6.54 -5.03 -3.26
CA LEU A 114 7.16 -5.96 -4.20
C LEU A 114 8.45 -6.55 -3.60
N PRO A 115 8.59 -7.91 -3.55
CA PRO A 115 7.62 -8.93 -3.94
C PRO A 115 6.59 -9.25 -2.84
N LEU A 116 5.29 -9.36 -3.19
CA LEU A 116 4.26 -9.87 -2.30
C LEU A 116 4.37 -11.39 -2.19
N ARG A 117 4.93 -11.87 -1.08
CA ARG A 117 5.16 -13.30 -0.86
C ARG A 117 3.86 -14.04 -0.56
N ASN A 118 3.78 -15.31 -0.93
CA ASN A 118 2.64 -16.17 -0.60
C ASN A 118 2.35 -16.23 0.91
N LEU A 119 3.40 -16.22 1.75
CA LEU A 119 3.25 -16.20 3.21
C LEU A 119 2.58 -14.90 3.69
N HIS A 120 3.00 -13.76 3.15
CA HIS A 120 2.42 -12.45 3.47
C HIS A 120 0.96 -12.36 3.02
N LEU A 121 0.65 -12.80 1.78
CA LEU A 121 -0.71 -12.82 1.28
C LEU A 121 -1.62 -13.72 2.14
N ARG A 122 -1.12 -14.89 2.55
CA ARG A 122 -1.84 -15.78 3.47
C ARG A 122 -2.08 -15.13 4.84
N ALA A 123 -1.05 -14.50 5.40
CA ALA A 123 -1.14 -13.80 6.67
C ALA A 123 -2.15 -12.65 6.61
N LEU A 124 -2.15 -11.89 5.51
CA LEU A 124 -3.12 -10.84 5.24
C LEU A 124 -4.53 -11.40 5.19
N LEU A 125 -4.81 -12.35 4.29
CA LEU A 125 -6.14 -12.95 4.15
C LEU A 125 -6.66 -13.54 5.47
N LEU A 126 -5.79 -14.24 6.22
CA LEU A 126 -6.13 -14.79 7.52
C LEU A 126 -6.51 -13.69 8.52
N ALA A 127 -5.69 -12.63 8.63
CA ALA A 127 -5.99 -11.49 9.50
C ALA A 127 -7.34 -10.84 9.16
N MET A 128 -7.71 -10.76 7.89
CA MET A 128 -8.95 -10.07 7.48
C MET A 128 -10.16 -10.89 7.89
N VAL A 129 -10.11 -12.19 7.65
CA VAL A 129 -11.14 -13.14 8.09
C VAL A 129 -11.28 -13.08 9.61
N GLU A 130 -10.18 -13.11 10.36
CA GLU A 130 -10.22 -13.02 11.82
C GLU A 130 -10.85 -11.71 12.31
N VAL A 131 -10.48 -10.56 11.73
CA VAL A 131 -11.04 -9.25 12.11
C VAL A 131 -12.53 -9.16 11.80
N ASP A 132 -12.98 -9.69 10.66
CA ASP A 132 -14.40 -9.67 10.30
C ASP A 132 -15.22 -10.69 11.11
N LEU A 133 -14.61 -11.81 11.53
CA LEU A 133 -15.21 -12.76 12.48
C LEU A 133 -15.38 -12.16 13.88
N GLU A 134 -14.43 -11.36 14.36
CA GLU A 134 -14.52 -10.67 15.64
C GLU A 134 -15.66 -9.64 15.69
N LYS A 135 -16.04 -9.07 14.55
CA LYS A 135 -17.15 -8.10 14.44
C LYS A 135 -18.54 -8.73 14.36
N LEU A 136 -18.64 -10.03 14.08
CA LEU A 136 -19.93 -10.69 13.90
C LEU A 136 -20.65 -10.90 15.25
N PRO A 137 -21.86 -10.35 15.43
CA PRO A 137 -22.64 -10.60 16.64
C PRO A 137 -23.18 -12.03 16.61
N GLY A 138 -22.79 -12.87 17.57
CA GLY A 138 -23.32 -14.24 17.68
C GLY A 138 -22.57 -15.12 18.67
N ALA A 139 -23.23 -16.18 19.14
CA ALA A 139 -22.60 -17.24 19.94
C ALA A 139 -21.47 -17.89 19.13
N GLU A 140 -20.35 -18.18 19.77
CA GLU A 140 -19.07 -18.60 19.13
C GLU A 140 -19.21 -19.75 18.11
N HIS A 141 -20.28 -20.54 18.20
CA HIS A 141 -20.46 -21.79 17.46
C HIS A 141 -21.03 -21.61 16.04
N ASP A 142 -21.58 -20.45 15.67
CA ASP A 142 -22.17 -20.23 14.32
C ASP A 142 -21.55 -19.05 13.53
N ARG A 143 -20.49 -18.43 14.06
CA ARG A 143 -19.85 -17.25 13.43
C ARG A 143 -19.24 -17.55 12.07
N LEU A 144 -18.61 -18.72 11.91
CA LEU A 144 -18.01 -19.14 10.64
C LEU A 144 -19.08 -19.32 9.56
N ASN A 145 -20.20 -19.96 9.87
CA ASN A 145 -21.29 -20.14 8.90
C ASN A 145 -21.93 -18.80 8.53
N ALA A 146 -22.15 -17.91 9.52
CA ALA A 146 -22.64 -16.56 9.26
C ALA A 146 -21.70 -15.78 8.32
N TYR A 147 -20.39 -15.87 8.56
CA TYR A 147 -19.37 -15.26 7.70
C TYR A 147 -19.35 -15.86 6.29
N LEU A 148 -19.39 -17.19 6.16
CA LEU A 148 -19.43 -17.87 4.85
C LEU A 148 -20.69 -17.52 4.07
N ASN A 149 -21.86 -17.49 4.71
CA ASN A 149 -23.12 -17.08 4.09
C ASN A 149 -23.04 -15.63 3.59
N LYS A 150 -22.41 -14.75 4.37
CA LYS A 150 -22.16 -13.36 4.00
C LYS A 150 -21.24 -13.24 2.77
N LEU A 151 -20.15 -14.01 2.73
CA LEU A 151 -19.26 -14.05 1.56
C LEU A 151 -19.97 -14.60 0.32
N GLN A 152 -20.79 -15.66 0.47
CA GLN A 152 -21.58 -16.20 -0.63
C GLN A 152 -22.58 -15.16 -1.17
N LEU A 153 -23.25 -14.41 -0.29
CA LEU A 153 -24.17 -13.35 -0.67
C LEU A 153 -23.43 -12.22 -1.42
N GLN A 154 -22.23 -11.85 -0.97
CA GLN A 154 -21.39 -10.84 -1.63
C GLN A 154 -20.92 -11.31 -3.01
N ASN A 155 -20.54 -12.59 -3.15
CA ASN A 155 -20.17 -13.15 -4.44
C ASN A 155 -21.35 -13.23 -5.42
N ALA A 156 -22.55 -13.56 -4.92
CA ALA A 156 -23.77 -13.61 -5.72
C ALA A 156 -24.25 -12.21 -6.16
N LEU A 157 -24.03 -11.19 -5.33
CA LEU A 157 -24.33 -9.78 -5.63
C LEU A 157 -23.22 -9.11 -6.48
N GLY A 158 -22.02 -9.69 -6.47
CA GLY A 158 -20.77 -9.12 -6.98
C GLY A 158 -20.43 -9.38 -8.45
N THR A 159 -21.30 -10.02 -9.23
CA THR A 159 -21.10 -10.27 -10.68
C THR A 159 -21.16 -9.02 -11.56
N SER A 160 -21.08 -7.81 -10.98
CA SER A 160 -20.94 -6.54 -11.72
C SER A 160 -19.52 -5.94 -11.64
N SER A 161 -18.58 -6.54 -10.88
CA SER A 161 -17.19 -6.03 -10.80
C SER A 161 -16.27 -6.57 -11.91
N ALA A 162 -16.73 -7.52 -12.73
CA ALA A 162 -15.98 -8.03 -13.88
C ALA A 162 -15.77 -6.98 -14.99
N GLN A 163 -16.40 -5.80 -14.90
CA GLN A 163 -16.19 -4.67 -15.81
C GLN A 163 -15.06 -3.71 -15.38
N ILE A 164 -14.41 -3.90 -14.21
CA ILE A 164 -13.30 -3.03 -13.76
C ILE A 164 -11.96 -3.37 -14.46
N LEU A 165 -11.95 -4.30 -15.42
CA LEU A 165 -10.79 -4.54 -16.28
C LEU A 165 -10.51 -3.41 -17.29
N THR A 166 -11.35 -2.37 -17.36
CA THR A 166 -11.12 -1.20 -18.21
C THR A 166 -11.61 0.08 -17.52
N THR A 167 -10.70 0.84 -16.90
CA THR A 167 -10.68 2.31 -16.64
C THR A 167 -10.34 2.67 -15.18
N PRO A 168 -9.39 3.60 -14.96
CA PRO A 168 -9.09 4.12 -13.62
C PRO A 168 -10.19 5.12 -13.27
N THR A 169 -11.18 4.71 -12.49
CA THR A 169 -12.21 5.65 -12.04
C THR A 169 -11.98 6.01 -10.59
N THR A 170 -11.46 7.22 -10.38
CA THR A 170 -11.51 7.97 -9.12
C THR A 170 -12.98 8.22 -8.77
N LYS A 171 -13.62 7.30 -8.05
CA LYS A 171 -14.87 7.58 -7.33
C LYS A 171 -14.57 7.51 -5.85
N ILE A 172 -14.61 8.69 -5.23
CA ILE A 172 -14.65 8.86 -3.78
C ILE A 172 -15.82 8.01 -3.28
N ARG A 173 -15.49 6.93 -2.58
CA ARG A 173 -16.44 5.97 -2.03
C ARG A 173 -16.94 6.52 -0.69
N GLU A 174 -18.24 6.66 -0.55
CA GLU A 174 -18.88 6.92 0.74
C GLU A 174 -18.49 5.81 1.71
N CYS A 175 -17.92 6.22 2.84
CA CYS A 175 -17.47 5.39 3.96
C CYS A 175 -18.67 4.77 4.68
N SER A 176 -19.41 3.90 4.00
CA SER A 176 -20.12 2.82 4.67
C SER A 176 -19.07 1.89 5.25
N SER A 177 -19.27 1.46 6.49
CA SER A 177 -18.47 0.45 7.20
C SER A 177 -18.30 -0.82 6.36
N GLY A 178 -17.40 -0.77 5.37
CA GLY A 178 -17.15 -1.84 4.44
C GLY A 178 -16.44 -2.98 5.17
N ASP A 179 -16.89 -4.19 4.91
CA ASP A 179 -16.21 -5.38 5.40
C ASP A 179 -14.77 -5.37 4.93
N LEU A 180 -13.87 -5.65 5.86
CA LEU A 180 -12.44 -5.54 5.60
C LEU A 180 -12.01 -6.51 4.50
N THR A 181 -12.72 -7.63 4.40
CA THR A 181 -12.61 -8.59 3.31
C THR A 181 -12.87 -7.97 1.93
N ASN A 182 -13.89 -7.12 1.78
CA ASN A 182 -14.17 -6.47 0.48
C ASN A 182 -13.05 -5.49 0.11
N LEU A 183 -12.60 -4.68 1.07
CA LEU A 183 -11.47 -3.77 0.85
C LEU A 183 -10.19 -4.54 0.46
N THR A 184 -9.99 -5.71 1.05
CA THR A 184 -8.82 -6.57 0.74
C THR A 184 -8.92 -7.17 -0.66
N ILE A 185 -10.11 -7.63 -1.06
CA ILE A 185 -10.34 -8.15 -2.41
C ILE A 185 -10.05 -7.06 -3.44
N GLU A 186 -10.57 -5.85 -3.23
CA GLU A 186 -10.32 -4.72 -4.12
C GLU A 186 -8.83 -4.37 -4.20
N ALA A 187 -8.12 -4.30 -3.07
CA ALA A 187 -6.68 -4.05 -3.03
C ALA A 187 -5.87 -5.15 -3.75
N CYS A 188 -6.26 -6.42 -3.59
CA CYS A 188 -5.62 -7.55 -4.28
C CYS A 188 -5.85 -7.49 -5.80
N LEU A 189 -7.06 -7.16 -6.24
CA LEU A 189 -7.40 -7.01 -7.65
C LEU A 189 -6.68 -5.82 -8.29
N ALA A 190 -6.61 -4.69 -7.59
CA ALA A 190 -5.85 -3.52 -8.04
C ALA A 190 -4.37 -3.88 -8.25
N ARG A 191 -3.76 -4.57 -7.28
CA ARG A 191 -2.39 -5.09 -7.41
C ARG A 191 -2.23 -6.04 -8.59
N GLN A 192 -3.15 -6.99 -8.75
CA GLN A 192 -3.12 -7.96 -9.86
C GLN A 192 -3.12 -7.24 -11.21
N SER A 193 -3.95 -6.20 -11.36
CA SER A 193 -3.99 -5.36 -12.56
C SER A 193 -2.64 -4.69 -12.85
N THR A 194 -2.00 -4.12 -11.82
CA THR A 194 -0.66 -3.52 -11.93
C THR A 194 0.39 -4.54 -12.36
N VAL A 195 0.42 -5.72 -11.73
CA VAL A 195 1.38 -6.80 -12.05
C VAL A 195 1.20 -7.30 -13.48
N LEU A 196 -0.05 -7.50 -13.93
CA LEU A 196 -0.34 -7.86 -15.32
C LEU A 196 0.12 -6.79 -16.31
N SER A 197 -0.01 -5.51 -15.94
CA SER A 197 0.44 -4.40 -16.78
C SER A 197 1.96 -4.36 -16.89
N ILE A 198 2.68 -4.52 -15.78
CA ILE A 198 4.14 -4.63 -15.76
C ILE A 198 4.60 -5.80 -16.62
N SER A 199 3.99 -6.98 -16.45
CA SER A 199 4.32 -8.17 -17.24
C SER A 199 4.14 -7.97 -18.75
N LYS A 200 3.08 -7.27 -19.18
CA LYS A 200 2.89 -6.92 -20.60
C LYS A 200 3.95 -5.95 -21.12
N VAL A 201 4.37 -4.99 -20.28
CA VAL A 201 5.46 -4.06 -20.63
C VAL A 201 6.79 -4.81 -20.74
N GLU A 202 7.07 -5.72 -19.81
CA GLU A 202 8.26 -6.58 -19.85
C GLU A 202 8.28 -7.49 -21.09
N GLU A 203 7.13 -8.08 -21.46
CA GLU A 203 6.99 -8.88 -22.68
C GLU A 203 7.23 -8.03 -23.94
N GLY A 204 6.62 -6.84 -24.01
CA GLY A 204 6.86 -5.91 -25.12
C GLY A 204 8.32 -5.45 -25.22
N LEU A 205 8.97 -5.21 -24.08
CA LEU A 205 10.38 -4.84 -24.02
C LEU A 205 11.27 -6.01 -24.46
N ALA A 206 10.94 -7.25 -24.11
CA ALA A 206 11.65 -8.44 -24.57
C ALA A 206 11.57 -8.57 -26.10
N ILE A 207 10.38 -8.37 -26.69
CA ILE A 207 10.19 -8.38 -28.15
C ILE A 207 11.04 -7.29 -28.84
N LEU A 208 11.04 -6.07 -28.29
CA LEU A 208 11.85 -4.97 -28.83
C LEU A 208 13.36 -5.23 -28.68
N SER A 209 13.78 -5.81 -27.55
CA SER A 209 15.16 -6.20 -27.29
C SER A 209 15.62 -7.25 -28.31
N ASP A 210 14.79 -8.26 -28.58
CA ASP A 210 15.08 -9.30 -29.56
C ASP A 210 15.15 -8.71 -30.99
N ALA A 211 14.24 -7.83 -31.35
CA ALA A 211 14.24 -7.15 -32.65
C ALA A 211 15.47 -6.25 -32.87
N CYS A 212 15.90 -5.52 -31.84
CA CYS A 212 17.13 -4.73 -31.87
C CYS A 212 18.40 -5.60 -31.85
N GLY A 213 18.37 -6.74 -31.17
CA GLY A 213 19.43 -7.75 -31.24
C GLY A 213 19.60 -8.29 -32.66
N LEU A 214 18.48 -8.56 -33.35
CA LEU A 214 18.44 -9.04 -34.73
C LEU A 214 18.87 -7.97 -35.75
N SER A 215 18.53 -6.70 -35.55
CA SER A 215 18.92 -5.62 -36.46
C SER A 215 20.42 -5.30 -36.44
N SER A 216 21.14 -5.69 -35.38
CA SER A 216 22.60 -5.61 -35.33
C SER A 216 23.33 -6.69 -36.15
N GLN A 217 22.62 -7.70 -36.65
CA GLN A 217 23.22 -8.86 -37.33
C GLN A 217 23.07 -8.84 -38.87
N THR A 218 22.42 -7.82 -39.43
CA THR A 218 22.37 -7.56 -40.87
C THR A 218 22.98 -6.19 -41.17
N ASP A 219 24.09 -6.18 -41.92
CA ASP A 219 24.75 -5.03 -42.54
C ASP A 219 25.71 -4.15 -41.71
N SER A 220 26.55 -4.74 -40.85
CA SER A 220 27.71 -3.99 -40.31
C SER A 220 29.02 -4.77 -40.19
N THR A 221 29.12 -5.95 -40.81
CA THR A 221 30.33 -6.79 -40.75
C THR A 221 31.48 -6.34 -41.65
N SER A 222 31.43 -5.18 -42.32
CA SER A 222 32.53 -4.74 -43.20
C SER A 222 33.12 -3.34 -42.93
N LEU A 223 32.58 -2.50 -42.04
CA LEU A 223 33.08 -1.11 -41.90
C LEU A 223 33.48 -0.64 -40.49
N LEU A 224 33.33 -1.47 -39.44
CA LEU A 224 33.70 -1.06 -38.08
C LEU A 224 34.86 -1.86 -37.45
N LEU A 225 35.45 -2.82 -38.16
CA LEU A 225 36.56 -3.61 -37.61
C LEU A 225 37.94 -2.94 -37.70
N GLU A 226 38.04 -1.76 -38.34
CA GLU A 226 39.34 -1.08 -38.53
C GLU A 226 39.62 0.05 -37.53
N LYS A 227 38.66 0.44 -36.67
CA LYS A 227 38.83 1.61 -35.77
C LYS A 227 38.93 1.33 -34.27
N GLN A 228 38.87 0.08 -33.81
CA GLN A 228 38.92 -0.24 -32.37
C GLN A 228 40.11 -1.10 -31.93
N LYS A 229 41.28 -0.90 -32.55
CA LYS A 229 42.53 -1.50 -32.06
C LYS A 229 43.21 -0.73 -30.92
N HIS A 230 42.62 0.35 -30.40
CA HIS A 230 43.16 1.08 -29.25
C HIS A 230 42.12 1.28 -28.14
N SER A 231 42.56 1.00 -26.91
CA SER A 231 41.88 1.08 -25.62
C SER A 231 40.96 -0.10 -25.23
N ARG A 232 41.60 -1.23 -24.92
CA ARG A 232 41.11 -2.18 -23.91
C ARG A 232 41.68 -1.73 -22.54
N VAL A 233 40.95 -2.07 -21.46
CA VAL A 233 41.25 -1.88 -20.01
C VAL A 233 40.52 -0.62 -19.46
N GLN A 234 39.53 -0.67 -18.55
CA GLN A 234 39.25 -1.62 -17.46
C GLN A 234 37.77 -1.58 -17.01
N MET A 235 37.21 -2.76 -16.73
CA MET A 235 35.96 -2.95 -15.99
C MET A 235 36.18 -2.75 -14.48
N SER A 236 35.23 -2.11 -13.78
CA SER A 236 34.47 -2.71 -12.66
C SER A 236 33.59 -1.67 -11.94
N SER A 237 32.27 -1.85 -11.96
CA SER A 237 31.34 -1.60 -10.82
C SER A 237 29.90 -1.68 -11.35
N GLY A 238 29.40 -2.90 -11.56
CA GLY A 238 28.09 -3.16 -12.17
C GLY A 238 26.98 -3.54 -11.18
N TYR A 239 27.22 -3.47 -9.87
CA TYR A 239 26.27 -3.99 -8.86
C TYR A 239 25.59 -2.91 -7.99
N ALA A 240 25.96 -1.63 -8.13
CA ALA A 240 25.36 -0.54 -7.36
C ALA A 240 24.16 0.13 -8.05
N GLN A 241 23.95 -0.09 -9.35
CA GLN A 241 23.02 0.70 -10.16
C GLN A 241 21.62 0.07 -10.32
N TYR A 242 21.45 -1.19 -9.89
CA TYR A 242 20.14 -1.87 -9.92
C TYR A 242 19.23 -1.51 -8.73
N PHE A 243 19.80 -1.02 -7.62
CA PHE A 243 19.00 -0.65 -6.43
C PHE A 243 18.42 0.77 -6.48
N GLU A 244 18.98 1.69 -7.26
CA GLU A 244 18.40 3.04 -7.40
C GLU A 244 17.21 3.08 -8.36
N LEU A 245 17.16 2.21 -9.37
CA LEU A 245 16.06 2.20 -10.34
C LEU A 245 14.74 1.65 -9.75
N GLN A 246 14.78 0.80 -8.72
CA GLN A 246 13.56 0.37 -8.02
C GLN A 246 13.02 1.42 -7.03
N LYS A 247 13.83 2.38 -6.59
CA LYS A 247 13.33 3.47 -5.72
C LYS A 247 12.56 4.54 -6.48
N GLN A 248 12.84 4.76 -7.77
CA GLN A 248 12.15 5.78 -8.56
C GLN A 248 10.83 5.31 -9.19
N VAL A 249 10.65 4.00 -9.44
CA VAL A 249 9.42 3.51 -10.10
C VAL A 249 8.24 3.34 -9.12
N CYS A 250 8.50 3.23 -7.82
CA CYS A 250 7.43 3.04 -6.82
C CYS A 250 6.73 4.31 -6.32
N PHE A 251 7.12 5.52 -6.75
CA PHE A 251 6.54 6.76 -6.21
C PHE A 251 6.05 7.80 -7.24
N THR A 252 5.90 7.42 -8.52
CA THR A 252 5.21 8.27 -9.50
C THR A 252 4.30 7.45 -10.40
N THR A 253 3.15 7.04 -9.87
CA THR A 253 1.90 6.81 -10.63
C THR A 253 0.72 6.84 -9.67
#